data_AF-A0A657IVF0-F1
#
_entry.id   AF-A0A657IVF0-F1
#
_cell.length_a   1.000
_cell.length_b   1.000
_cell.length_c   1.000
_cell.angle_alpha   90.00
_cell.angle_beta   90.00
_cell.angle_gamma   90.00
#
_symmetry.space_group_name_H-M   'P 1'
#
loop_
_entity.id
_entity.type
_entity.pdbx_description
1 polymer ?
#
loop_
_entity_poly.entity_id
_entity_poly.type
_entity_poly.pdbx_seq_one_letter_code
_entity_poly.pdbx_strand_id
1 'polypeptide(L)'
;MGCYGLHWPWLAFGEPTGFTASAIRRGSVDALTSITAAFDDAPGGAATAQITLSLASQGPRRAVISGQEGVLEVGSPMNRPVSFTVTDASGAVREERVETVGRGYVYEMREATRCIQQGLTESPVMPWADSVRQMAWLDAIREQIGVRYPGLE
;
A
#
# COMPACT_ATOMS: atom_id res chain seq x y z
N MET A 1 -7.87 -2.63 -5.76
CA MET A 1 -7.29 -3.20 -4.53
C MET A 1 -5.77 -3.03 -4.46
N GLY A 2 -5.04 -3.13 -5.59
CA GLY A 2 -3.57 -3.11 -5.58
C GLY A 2 -2.92 -1.84 -5.04
N CYS A 3 -3.49 -0.66 -5.26
CA CYS A 3 -2.99 0.60 -4.72
C CYS A 3 -2.81 0.57 -3.18
N TYR A 4 -3.79 0.03 -2.44
CA TYR A 4 -3.70 -0.09 -0.97
C TYR A 4 -2.63 -1.10 -0.52
N GLY A 5 -2.44 -2.19 -1.28
CA GLY A 5 -1.43 -3.20 -0.97
C GLY A 5 0.00 -2.69 -1.16
N LEU A 6 0.22 -1.87 -2.19
CA LEU A 6 1.52 -1.25 -2.47
C LEU A 6 1.87 -0.10 -1.52
N HIS A 7 0.86 0.59 -0.97
CA HIS A 7 1.10 1.76 -0.15
C HIS A 7 1.79 1.45 1.18
N TRP A 8 1.44 0.35 1.85
CA TRP A 8 2.06 -0.06 3.12
C TRP A 8 3.58 -0.26 3.03
N PRO A 9 4.10 -1.11 2.12
CA PRO A 9 5.54 -1.27 2.00
C PRO A 9 6.23 -0.01 1.46
N TRP A 10 5.57 0.78 0.60
CA TRP A 10 6.12 2.07 0.16
C TRP A 10 6.29 3.06 1.33
N LEU A 11 5.30 3.19 2.21
CA LEU A 11 5.40 4.01 3.42
C LEU A 11 6.49 3.51 4.38
N ALA A 12 6.66 2.19 4.48
CA ALA A 12 7.63 1.58 5.39
C ALA A 12 9.07 1.68 4.88
N PHE A 13 9.28 1.48 3.58
CA PHE A 13 10.59 1.20 2.99
C PHE A 13 11.02 2.19 1.91
N GLY A 14 10.18 3.17 1.54
CA GLY A 14 10.48 4.10 0.46
C GLY A 14 10.21 3.52 -0.92
N GLU A 15 10.85 4.09 -1.95
CA GLU A 15 10.61 3.72 -3.35
C GLU A 15 11.01 2.26 -3.62
N PRO A 16 10.13 1.43 -4.21
CA PRO A 16 10.49 0.08 -4.63
C PRO A 16 11.48 0.11 -5.80
N THR A 17 12.52 -0.72 -5.74
CA THR A 17 13.53 -0.86 -6.79
C THR A 17 13.13 -1.84 -7.89
N GLY A 18 12.14 -2.71 -7.62
CA GLY A 18 11.61 -3.63 -8.61
C GLY A 18 10.43 -4.47 -8.12
N PHE A 19 9.76 -5.13 -9.07
CA PHE A 19 8.64 -6.01 -8.81
C PHE A 19 8.78 -7.32 -9.59
N THR A 20 8.38 -8.43 -8.97
CA THR A 20 8.01 -9.66 -9.67
C THR A 20 6.57 -10.02 -9.35
N ALA A 21 5.78 -10.35 -10.37
CA ALA A 21 4.36 -10.62 -10.20
C ALA A 21 3.88 -11.83 -10.99
N SER A 22 2.88 -12.52 -10.45
CA SER A 22 2.12 -13.57 -11.14
C SER A 22 0.64 -13.45 -10.80
N ALA A 23 -0.23 -13.89 -11.71
CA ALA A 23 -1.66 -13.79 -11.49
C ALA A 23 -2.44 -14.98 -12.07
N ILE A 24 -3.57 -15.27 -11.45
CA ILE A 24 -4.67 -16.02 -12.05
C ILE A 24 -5.61 -14.99 -12.67
N ARG A 25 -5.81 -15.04 -13.99
CA ARG A 25 -6.72 -14.14 -14.69
C ARG A 25 -8.12 -14.71 -14.80
N ARG A 26 -9.11 -13.82 -14.92
CA ARG A 26 -10.49 -14.15 -15.29
C ARG A 26 -10.95 -13.19 -16.38
N GLY A 27 -10.93 -13.66 -17.63
CA GLY A 27 -11.14 -12.79 -18.78
C GLY A 27 -10.00 -11.78 -18.93
N SER A 28 -10.33 -10.49 -19.05
CA SER A 28 -9.38 -9.39 -19.24
C SER A 28 -8.84 -8.78 -17.95
N VAL A 29 -9.16 -9.35 -16.78
CA VAL A 29 -8.71 -8.84 -15.48
C VAL A 29 -7.96 -9.92 -14.71
N ASP A 30 -7.12 -9.50 -13.77
CA ASP A 30 -6.55 -10.36 -12.75
C ASP A 30 -7.59 -10.67 -11.65
N ALA A 31 -7.77 -11.95 -11.33
CA ALA A 31 -8.67 -12.41 -10.29
C ALA A 31 -7.95 -12.63 -8.96
N LEU A 32 -6.68 -13.05 -9.02
CA LEU A 32 -5.77 -13.21 -7.90
C LEU A 32 -4.37 -12.83 -8.39
N THR A 33 -3.67 -11.96 -7.68
CA THR A 33 -2.32 -11.49 -8.03
C THR A 33 -1.41 -11.59 -6.82
N SER A 34 -0.23 -12.18 -7.02
CA SER A 34 0.86 -12.26 -6.05
C SER A 34 2.02 -11.41 -6.55
N ILE A 35 2.53 -10.52 -5.70
CA ILE A 35 3.58 -9.55 -6.03
C ILE A 35 4.67 -9.65 -4.96
N THR A 36 5.93 -9.75 -5.39
CA THR A 36 7.10 -9.46 -4.57
C THR A 36 7.66 -8.11 -4.99
N ALA A 37 7.79 -7.17 -4.05
CA ALA A 37 8.47 -5.90 -4.25
C ALA A 37 9.84 -5.91 -3.54
N ALA A 38 10.86 -5.37 -4.20
CA ALA A 38 12.20 -5.19 -3.65
C ALA A 38 12.42 -3.71 -3.29
N PHE A 39 13.17 -3.46 -2.21
CA PHE A 39 13.54 -2.14 -1.73
C PHE A 39 15.02 -2.17 -1.31
N ASP A 40 15.93 -2.02 -2.27
CA ASP A 40 17.37 -2.15 -2.00
C ASP A 40 17.92 -0.98 -1.17
N ASP A 41 17.30 0.21 -1.30
CA ASP A 41 17.67 1.45 -0.62
C ASP A 41 16.81 1.74 0.62
N ALA A 42 16.14 0.71 1.18
CA ALA A 42 15.24 0.89 2.31
C ALA A 42 15.95 1.38 3.58
N PRO A 43 15.29 2.18 4.43
CA PRO A 43 15.80 2.53 5.75
C PRO A 43 16.07 1.27 6.57
N GLY A 44 17.31 1.11 7.04
CA GLY A 44 17.73 -0.08 7.81
C GLY A 44 18.27 -1.25 6.96
N GLY A 45 18.40 -1.06 5.65
CA GLY A 45 18.97 -2.03 4.72
C GLY A 45 17.92 -2.67 3.81
N ALA A 46 18.39 -3.45 2.82
CA ALA A 46 17.54 -4.03 1.80
C ALA A 46 16.33 -4.80 2.39
N ALA A 47 15.15 -4.52 1.85
CA ALA A 47 13.88 -5.10 2.30
C ALA A 47 13.08 -5.70 1.13
N THR A 48 12.11 -6.54 1.47
CA THR A 48 11.15 -7.09 0.49
C THR A 48 9.74 -7.05 1.06
N ALA A 49 8.75 -6.97 0.18
CA ALA A 49 7.34 -7.06 0.56
C ALA A 49 6.62 -8.11 -0.29
N GLN A 50 5.77 -8.90 0.36
CA GLN A 50 4.89 -9.88 -0.27
C GLN A 50 3.46 -9.37 -0.23
N ILE A 51 2.83 -9.23 -1.40
CA ILE A 51 1.50 -8.65 -1.55
C ILE A 51 0.63 -9.63 -2.31
N THR A 52 -0.50 -9.99 -1.71
CA THR A 52 -1.52 -10.82 -2.35
C THR A 52 -2.82 -10.05 -2.47
N LEU A 53 -3.37 -9.97 -3.68
CA LEU A 53 -4.58 -9.25 -4.04
C LEU A 53 -5.58 -10.24 -4.64
N SER A 54 -6.84 -10.19 -4.22
CA SER A 54 -7.85 -11.12 -4.73
C SER A 54 -9.21 -10.45 -4.93
N LEU A 55 -9.83 -10.73 -6.07
CA LEU A 55 -11.26 -10.54 -6.35
C LEU A 55 -12.05 -11.85 -6.20
N ALA A 56 -11.34 -13.00 -6.14
CA ALA A 56 -11.94 -14.33 -6.11
C ALA A 56 -12.07 -14.92 -4.69
N SER A 57 -11.33 -14.39 -3.72
CA SER A 57 -11.27 -14.90 -2.35
C SER A 57 -11.14 -13.78 -1.33
N GLN A 58 -11.67 -14.02 -0.13
CA GLN A 58 -11.47 -13.13 1.01
C GLN A 58 -10.10 -13.38 1.62
N GLY A 59 -9.28 -12.34 1.69
CA GLY A 59 -8.02 -12.34 2.42
C GLY A 59 -8.16 -11.75 3.82
N PRO A 60 -7.11 -11.83 4.65
CA PRO A 60 -7.11 -11.27 6.00
C PRO A 60 -7.18 -9.73 6.03
N ARG A 61 -6.93 -9.06 4.89
CA ARG A 61 -6.95 -7.59 4.74
C ARG A 61 -6.10 -6.87 5.82
N ARG A 62 -4.93 -7.45 6.11
CA ARG A 62 -3.95 -6.98 7.10
C ARG A 62 -2.64 -6.56 6.44
N ALA A 63 -1.91 -5.67 7.09
CA ALA A 63 -0.51 -5.34 6.75
C ALA A 63 0.39 -5.69 7.95
N VAL A 64 1.59 -6.20 7.66
CA VAL A 64 2.60 -6.54 8.67
C VAL A 64 3.93 -5.98 8.20
N ILE A 65 4.55 -5.18 9.05
CA ILE A 65 5.87 -4.59 8.82
C ILE A 65 6.78 -5.13 9.91
N SER A 66 7.79 -5.89 9.51
CA SER A 66 8.76 -6.51 10.43
C SER A 66 10.12 -5.85 10.25
N GLY A 67 10.75 -5.49 11.37
CA GLY A 67 12.11 -4.96 11.43
C GLY A 67 12.90 -5.61 12.55
N GLN A 68 14.13 -5.15 12.77
CA GLN A 68 15.01 -5.70 13.80
C GLN A 68 14.49 -5.46 15.22
N GLU A 69 13.76 -4.38 15.43
CA GLU A 69 13.26 -3.98 16.76
C GLU A 69 11.87 -4.53 17.08
N GLY A 70 11.24 -5.24 16.14
CA GLY A 70 9.91 -5.79 16.34
C GLY A 70 9.04 -5.82 15.09
N VAL A 71 7.74 -5.94 15.32
CA VAL A 71 6.72 -6.08 14.29
C VAL A 71 5.57 -5.11 14.56
N LEU A 72 5.17 -4.39 13.52
CA LEU A 72 3.94 -3.62 13.47
C LEU A 72 2.89 -4.39 12.66
N GLU A 73 1.73 -4.63 13.25
CA GLU A 73 0.59 -5.28 12.62
C GLU A 73 -0.61 -4.34 12.54
N VAL A 74 -1.11 -4.15 11.33
CA VAL A 74 -2.35 -3.42 11.05
C VAL A 74 -3.43 -4.41 10.66
N GLY A 75 -4.48 -4.48 11.49
CA GLY A 75 -5.60 -5.40 11.30
C GLY A 75 -6.54 -5.03 10.15
N SER A 76 -7.67 -5.74 10.07
CA SER A 76 -8.68 -5.55 9.04
C SER A 76 -9.70 -4.46 9.41
N PRO A 77 -10.05 -3.53 8.50
CA PRO A 77 -9.49 -3.37 7.16
C PRO A 77 -8.23 -2.49 7.15
N MET A 78 -7.11 -3.01 6.61
CA MET A 78 -5.84 -2.27 6.56
C MET A 78 -5.88 -0.96 5.77
N ASN A 79 -6.88 -0.76 4.91
CA ASN A 79 -7.05 0.48 4.14
C ASN A 79 -7.78 1.60 4.92
N ARG A 80 -8.24 1.30 6.14
CA ARG A 80 -8.84 2.28 7.07
C ARG A 80 -8.68 1.75 8.51
N PRO A 81 -7.44 1.66 9.00
CA PRO A 81 -7.20 1.09 10.32
C PRO A 81 -7.73 2.01 11.43
N VAL A 82 -8.21 1.41 12.51
CA VAL A 82 -8.63 2.10 13.75
C VAL A 82 -7.73 1.74 14.93
N SER A 83 -6.90 0.72 14.76
CA SER A 83 -5.84 0.37 15.68
C SER A 83 -4.73 -0.39 14.94
N PHE A 84 -3.58 -0.46 15.57
CA PHE A 84 -2.47 -1.31 15.18
C PHE A 84 -1.76 -1.83 16.43
N THR A 85 -1.10 -2.97 16.29
CA THR A 85 -0.36 -3.62 17.37
C THR A 85 1.12 -3.51 17.07
N VAL A 86 1.92 -3.15 18.07
CA VAL A 86 3.38 -3.20 18.00
C VAL A 86 3.88 -4.20 19.03
N THR A 87 4.63 -5.19 18.55
CA THR A 87 5.36 -6.16 19.37
C THR A 87 6.84 -5.89 19.23
N ASP A 88 7.53 -5.53 20.30
CA ASP A 88 8.98 -5.28 20.26
C ASP A 88 9.81 -6.58 20.26
N ALA A 89 11.12 -6.46 20.09
CA ALA A 89 12.05 -7.59 20.07
C ALA A 89 12.11 -8.40 21.38
N SER A 90 11.65 -7.83 22.50
CA SER A 90 11.51 -8.55 23.78
C SER A 90 10.20 -9.33 23.90
N GLY A 91 9.27 -9.13 22.96
CA GLY A 91 7.92 -9.69 22.96
C GLY A 91 6.90 -8.83 23.71
N ALA A 92 7.25 -7.61 24.13
CA ALA A 92 6.29 -6.73 24.76
C ALA A 92 5.31 -6.20 23.70
N VAL A 93 4.02 -6.29 24.00
CA VAL A 93 2.94 -5.93 23.08
C VAL A 93 2.25 -4.66 23.54
N ARG A 94 2.06 -3.70 22.62
CA ARG A 94 1.16 -2.55 22.83
C ARG A 94 0.20 -2.42 21.66
N GLU A 95 -1.05 -2.06 21.95
CA GLU A 95 -2.03 -1.67 20.94
C GLU A 95 -2.17 -0.14 20.96
N GLU A 96 -2.08 0.48 19.79
CA GLU A 96 -2.35 1.90 19.60
C GLU A 96 -3.67 2.05 18.85
N ARG A 97 -4.58 2.88 19.38
CA ARG A 97 -5.89 3.15 18.78
C ARG A 97 -5.91 4.54 18.18
N VAL A 98 -6.50 4.65 17.00
CA VAL A 98 -6.68 5.90 16.28
C VAL A 98 -8.17 6.26 16.32
N GLU A 99 -8.50 7.38 16.94
CA GLU A 99 -9.87 7.89 16.92
C GLU A 99 -10.26 8.28 15.49
N THR A 100 -11.27 7.59 14.94
CA THR A 100 -11.75 7.87 13.60
C THR A 100 -12.92 8.85 13.61
N VAL A 101 -12.82 9.90 12.79
CA VAL A 101 -13.94 10.81 12.54
C VAL A 101 -14.78 10.29 11.36
N GLY A 102 -16.07 10.08 11.60
CA GLY A 102 -17.02 9.64 10.57
C GLY A 102 -16.63 8.30 9.93
N ARG A 103 -16.62 8.24 8.59
CA ARG A 103 -16.34 7.01 7.82
C ARG A 103 -14.87 6.86 7.40
N GLY A 104 -13.96 7.70 7.91
CA GLY A 104 -12.53 7.66 7.60
C GLY A 104 -12.08 8.51 6.40
N TYR A 105 -13.00 9.01 5.57
CA TYR A 105 -12.67 9.96 4.49
C TYR A 105 -12.47 11.40 4.97
N VAL A 106 -12.75 11.67 6.26
CA VAL A 106 -12.66 13.04 6.79
C VAL A 106 -11.23 13.58 6.73
N TYR A 107 -10.21 12.71 6.80
CA TYR A 107 -8.81 13.12 6.75
C TYR A 107 -8.40 13.64 5.37
N GLU A 108 -8.71 12.89 4.30
CA GLU A 108 -8.46 13.33 2.91
C GLU A 108 -9.28 14.58 2.56
N MET A 109 -10.53 14.68 3.03
CA MET A 109 -11.36 15.87 2.81
C MET A 109 -10.79 17.11 3.51
N ARG A 110 -10.28 16.95 4.73
CA ARG A 110 -9.59 18.04 5.47
C ARG A 110 -8.32 18.47 4.74
N GLU A 111 -7.52 17.52 4.25
CA GLU A 111 -6.30 17.84 3.52
C GLU A 111 -6.59 18.56 2.20
N ALA A 112 -7.56 18.08 1.41
CA ALA A 112 -7.98 18.74 0.18
C ALA A 112 -8.50 20.17 0.46
N THR A 113 -9.35 20.32 1.48
CA THR A 113 -9.88 21.63 1.90
C THR A 113 -8.75 22.57 2.31
N ARG A 114 -7.79 22.09 3.12
CA ARG A 114 -6.63 22.87 3.54
C ARG A 114 -5.78 23.32 2.35
N CYS A 115 -5.52 22.43 1.39
CA CYS A 115 -4.75 22.76 0.19
C CYS A 115 -5.44 23.86 -0.63
N ILE A 116 -6.74 23.71 -0.89
CA ILE A 116 -7.55 24.70 -1.62
C ILE A 116 -7.52 26.06 -0.90
N GLN A 117 -7.73 26.07 0.41
CA GLN A 117 -7.72 27.31 1.22
C GLN A 117 -6.36 28.01 1.21
N GLN A 118 -5.26 27.25 1.07
CA GLN A 118 -3.90 27.78 1.00
C GLN A 118 -3.45 28.08 -0.43
N GLY A 119 -4.30 27.88 -1.44
CA GLY A 119 -3.95 28.09 -2.84
C GLY A 119 -2.95 27.07 -3.39
N LEU A 120 -2.81 25.91 -2.73
CA LEU A 120 -1.96 24.82 -3.22
C LEU A 120 -2.66 24.07 -4.35
N THR A 121 -1.91 23.72 -5.39
CA THR A 121 -2.40 22.95 -6.54
C THR A 121 -2.32 21.44 -6.33
N GLU A 122 -1.63 20.98 -5.28
CA GLU A 122 -1.47 19.58 -4.91
C GLU A 122 -1.29 19.41 -3.39
N SER A 123 -1.51 18.20 -2.88
CA SER A 123 -1.23 17.90 -1.47
C SER A 123 0.26 17.64 -1.27
N PRO A 124 0.93 18.31 -0.32
CA PRO A 124 2.31 17.97 0.06
C PRO A 124 2.45 16.56 0.66
N VAL A 125 1.36 15.98 1.18
CA VAL A 125 1.34 14.61 1.72
C VAL A 125 1.22 13.58 0.60
N MET A 126 0.53 13.94 -0.48
CA MET A 126 0.34 13.09 -1.65
C MET A 126 0.51 13.90 -2.95
N PRO A 127 1.76 14.26 -3.31
CA PRO A 127 2.07 15.03 -4.52
C PRO A 127 1.74 14.27 -5.82
N TRP A 128 1.57 14.99 -6.91
CA TRP A 128 1.21 14.40 -8.21
C TRP A 128 2.28 13.43 -8.70
N ALA A 129 3.54 13.73 -8.41
CA ALA A 129 4.67 12.87 -8.72
C ALA A 129 4.47 11.46 -8.15
N ASP A 130 4.01 11.31 -6.90
CA ASP A 130 3.89 9.97 -6.34
C ASP A 130 2.63 9.25 -6.82
N SER A 131 1.58 9.99 -7.22
CA SER A 131 0.41 9.39 -7.87
C SER A 131 0.81 8.79 -9.21
N VAL A 132 1.63 9.52 -9.99
CA VAL A 132 2.17 9.06 -11.26
C VAL A 132 3.12 7.87 -11.07
N ARG A 133 3.99 7.89 -10.06
CA ARG A 133 4.89 6.76 -9.74
C ARG A 133 4.09 5.50 -9.41
N GLN A 134 3.07 5.60 -8.56
CA GLN A 134 2.24 4.47 -8.21
C GLN A 134 1.53 3.86 -9.43
N MET A 135 1.06 4.71 -10.36
CA MET A 135 0.51 4.26 -11.64
C MET A 135 1.56 3.55 -12.50
N ALA A 136 2.79 4.05 -12.55
CA ALA A 136 3.89 3.40 -13.27
C ALA A 136 4.23 2.01 -12.68
N TRP A 137 4.19 1.85 -11.35
CA TRP A 137 4.39 0.55 -10.72
C TRP A 137 3.26 -0.43 -11.04
N LEU A 138 2.01 0.02 -11.00
CA LEU A 138 0.85 -0.78 -11.38
C LEU A 138 0.93 -1.19 -12.86
N ASP A 139 1.43 -0.30 -13.72
CA ASP A 139 1.68 -0.57 -15.14
C ASP A 139 2.77 -1.64 -15.34
N ALA A 140 3.89 -1.54 -14.64
CA ALA A 140 4.95 -2.55 -14.67
C ALA A 140 4.46 -3.92 -14.17
N ILE A 141 3.65 -3.94 -13.11
CA ILE A 141 3.07 -5.17 -12.57
C ILE A 141 2.07 -5.80 -13.56
N ARG A 142 1.15 -5.00 -14.13
CA ARG A 142 0.13 -5.53 -15.07
C ARG A 142 0.76 -6.08 -16.35
N GLU A 143 1.87 -5.49 -16.80
CA GLU A 143 2.62 -5.98 -17.96
C GLU A 143 3.14 -7.40 -17.72
N GLN A 144 3.74 -7.67 -16.54
CA GLN A 144 4.25 -8.99 -16.17
C GLN A 144 3.15 -10.07 -16.13
N ILE A 145 1.95 -9.71 -15.67
CA ILE A 145 0.81 -10.65 -15.57
C ILE A 145 -0.06 -10.67 -16.84
N GLY A 146 0.34 -9.91 -17.88
CA GLY A 146 -0.31 -9.86 -19.19
C GLY A 146 -1.74 -9.31 -19.17
N VAL A 147 -2.06 -8.42 -18.23
CA VAL A 147 -3.35 -7.69 -18.22
C VAL A 147 -3.22 -6.46 -19.09
N ARG A 148 -4.08 -6.34 -20.11
CA ARG A 148 -4.11 -5.22 -21.07
C ARG A 148 -5.51 -4.62 -21.14
N TYR A 149 -5.58 -3.30 -21.12
CA TYR A 149 -6.83 -2.55 -21.28
C TYR A 149 -6.88 -1.88 -22.67
N PRO A 150 -8.08 -1.70 -23.26
CA PRO A 150 -8.23 -0.98 -24.52
C PRO A 150 -7.70 0.47 -24.42
N GLY A 151 -7.08 0.98 -25.49
CA GLY A 151 -6.59 2.36 -25.56
C GLY A 151 -5.16 2.59 -25.06
N LEU A 152 -4.41 1.52 -24.79
CA LEU A 152 -2.98 1.53 -24.46
C LEU A 152 -2.13 0.95 -25.62
N GLU A 153 -2.51 1.28 -26.86
CA GLU A 153 -1.76 0.94 -28.08
C GLU A 153 -0.81 2.08 -28.48
#